data_AF-A0A963P8B2-F1
#
_entry.id   AF-A0A963P8B2-F1
#
_cell.length_a   1.000
_cell.length_b   1.000
_cell.length_c   1.000
_cell.angle_alpha   90.00
_cell.angle_beta   90.00
_cell.angle_gamma   90.00
#
_symmetry.space_group_name_H-M   'P 1'
#
loop_
_entity.id
_entity.type
_entity.pdbx_description
1 polymer ?
#
loop_
_entity_poly.entity_id
_entity_poly.type
_entity_poly.pdbx_seq_one_letter_code
_entity_poly.pdbx_strand_id
1 'polypeptide(L)'
;MLGLVLLVAGSHALVSAATTLARWLGMSEAVIGLTIVAVGTSLPEVAASIAASFKGERDMAIGNVVGSCVFNILGVVGLGGLAASLGTAGALVVPEHILRVDLWVMLATTLACLPVFISGRTIARWEAALLLGYYAAYTAYLVMVSQRYGGTDVFGDIIVSVVMPLTIVTLAASLLPRRR
;
A
#
# COMPACT_ATOMS: atom_id res chain seq x y z
N MET A 1 -13.78 -20.03 -7.53
CA MET A 1 -12.71 -20.20 -8.56
C MET A 1 -12.96 -19.36 -9.80
N LEU A 2 -14.12 -19.49 -10.48
CA LEU A 2 -14.43 -18.66 -11.66
C LEU A 2 -14.33 -17.14 -11.41
N GLY A 3 -14.85 -16.67 -10.27
CA GLY A 3 -14.78 -15.26 -9.88
C GLY A 3 -13.36 -14.74 -9.66
N LEU A 4 -12.45 -15.56 -9.12
CA LEU A 4 -11.04 -15.19 -8.94
C LEU A 4 -10.36 -15.03 -10.29
N VAL A 5 -10.58 -15.97 -11.21
CA VAL A 5 -10.03 -15.92 -12.58
C VAL A 5 -10.52 -14.68 -13.32
N LEU A 6 -11.82 -14.40 -13.28
CA LEU A 6 -12.41 -13.20 -13.89
C LEU A 6 -11.86 -11.91 -13.28
N LEU A 7 -11.63 -11.88 -11.96
CA LEU A 7 -11.09 -10.72 -11.28
C LEU A 7 -9.63 -10.44 -11.67
N VAL A 8 -8.80 -11.48 -11.71
CA VAL A 8 -7.40 -11.37 -12.13
C VAL A 8 -7.31 -10.96 -13.59
N ALA A 9 -8.09 -11.60 -14.47
CA ALA A 9 -8.14 -11.24 -15.89
C ALA A 9 -8.64 -9.80 -16.11
N GLY A 10 -9.68 -9.39 -15.39
CA GLY A 10 -10.21 -8.03 -15.44
C GLY A 10 -9.21 -6.98 -14.96
N SER A 11 -8.50 -7.26 -13.86
CA SER A 11 -7.42 -6.39 -13.39
C SER A 11 -6.32 -6.23 -14.44
N HIS A 12 -5.83 -7.35 -15.01
CA HIS A 12 -4.82 -7.30 -16.07
C HIS A 12 -5.27 -6.51 -17.30
N ALA A 13 -6.53 -6.70 -17.73
CA ALA A 13 -7.09 -5.95 -18.86
C ALA A 13 -7.19 -4.45 -18.56
N LEU A 14 -7.65 -4.07 -17.35
CA LEU A 14 -7.75 -2.67 -16.93
C LEU A 14 -6.38 -2.01 -16.85
N VAL A 15 -5.39 -2.68 -16.23
CA VAL A 15 -4.02 -2.17 -16.12
C VAL A 15 -3.41 -1.99 -17.50
N SER A 16 -3.56 -2.98 -18.39
CA SER A 16 -3.05 -2.90 -19.78
C SER A 16 -3.65 -1.72 -20.55
N ALA A 17 -4.97 -1.54 -20.48
CA ALA A 17 -5.65 -0.42 -21.13
C ALA A 17 -5.22 0.94 -20.53
N ALA A 18 -5.14 1.03 -19.19
CA ALA A 18 -4.72 2.25 -18.49
C ALA A 18 -3.26 2.62 -18.80
N THR A 19 -2.34 1.65 -18.85
CA THR A 19 -0.95 1.91 -19.24
C THR A 19 -0.84 2.41 -20.68
N THR A 20 -1.64 1.85 -21.59
CA THR A 20 -1.67 2.28 -23.00
C THR A 20 -2.18 3.72 -23.13
N LEU A 21 -3.26 4.06 -22.42
CA LEU A 21 -3.80 5.42 -22.37
C LEU A 21 -2.78 6.41 -21.78
N ALA A 22 -2.11 6.02 -20.69
CA ALA A 22 -1.10 6.87 -20.05
C ALA A 22 0.10 7.15 -20.96
N ARG A 23 0.59 6.15 -21.70
CA ARG A 23 1.62 6.37 -22.74
C ARG A 23 1.13 7.33 -23.82
N TRP A 24 -0.12 7.19 -24.25
CA TRP A 24 -0.70 8.05 -25.28
C TRP A 24 -0.83 9.51 -24.80
N LEU A 25 -1.06 9.71 -23.50
CA LEU A 25 -1.04 11.01 -22.82
C LEU A 25 0.39 11.56 -22.56
N GLY A 26 1.44 10.86 -23.02
CA GLY A 26 2.83 11.30 -22.87
C GLY A 26 3.42 11.09 -21.47
N MET A 27 2.80 10.25 -20.65
CA MET A 27 3.31 9.91 -19.32
C MET A 27 4.57 9.04 -19.41
N SER A 28 5.56 9.30 -18.55
CA SER A 28 6.79 8.50 -18.52
C SER A 28 6.55 7.10 -17.93
N GLU A 29 7.32 6.11 -18.38
CA GLU A 29 7.26 4.73 -17.87
C GLU A 29 7.48 4.66 -16.36
N ALA A 30 8.27 5.58 -15.79
CA ALA A 30 8.46 5.69 -14.34
C ALA A 30 7.14 6.01 -13.61
N VAL A 31 6.37 6.98 -14.11
CA VAL A 31 5.10 7.37 -13.49
C VAL A 31 4.06 6.26 -13.68
N ILE A 32 4.01 5.63 -14.86
CA ILE A 32 3.12 4.49 -15.13
C ILE A 32 3.40 3.34 -14.17
N GLY A 33 4.68 2.99 -13.97
CA GLY A 33 5.10 1.94 -13.05
C GLY A 33 4.73 2.21 -11.59
N LEU A 34 4.95 3.44 -11.13
CA LEU A 34 4.71 3.84 -9.74
C LEU A 34 3.24 4.07 -9.39
N THR A 35 2.38 4.26 -10.40
CA THR A 35 0.96 4.56 -10.19
C THR A 35 0.06 3.43 -10.70
N ILE A 36 -0.06 3.31 -12.01
CA ILE A 36 -1.03 2.43 -12.67
C ILE A 36 -0.68 0.97 -12.41
N VAL A 37 0.58 0.60 -12.56
CA VAL A 37 1.01 -0.79 -12.35
C VAL A 37 0.95 -1.15 -10.86
N ALA A 38 1.47 -0.27 -9.99
CA ALA A 38 1.44 -0.47 -8.54
C ALA A 38 0.01 -0.63 -7.99
N VAL A 39 -0.91 0.27 -8.35
CA VAL A 39 -2.33 0.14 -7.98
C VAL A 39 -2.94 -1.11 -8.62
N GLY A 40 -2.61 -1.33 -9.90
CA GLY A 40 -3.08 -2.45 -10.70
C GLY A 40 -2.87 -3.82 -10.06
N THR A 41 -1.68 -4.04 -9.50
CA THR A 41 -1.35 -5.30 -8.83
C THR A 41 -2.15 -5.55 -7.56
N SER A 42 -2.70 -4.51 -6.94
CA SER A 42 -3.52 -4.62 -5.71
C SER A 42 -5.04 -4.53 -5.96
N LEU A 43 -5.46 -4.33 -7.22
CA LEU A 43 -6.88 -4.23 -7.57
C LEU A 43 -7.69 -5.49 -7.24
N PRO A 44 -7.21 -6.72 -7.51
CA PRO A 44 -7.95 -7.93 -7.15
C PRO A 44 -8.21 -8.01 -5.65
N GLU A 45 -7.22 -7.68 -4.82
CA GLU A 45 -7.31 -7.73 -3.37
C GLU A 45 -8.25 -6.66 -2.84
N VAL A 46 -8.18 -5.43 -3.39
CA VAL A 46 -9.09 -4.34 -3.04
C VAL A 46 -10.53 -4.71 -3.41
N ALA A 47 -10.76 -5.23 -4.61
CA ALA A 47 -12.08 -5.65 -5.07
C ALA A 47 -12.65 -6.79 -4.22
N ALA A 48 -11.82 -7.79 -3.86
CA ALA A 48 -12.21 -8.89 -2.98
C ALA A 48 -12.59 -8.37 -1.58
N SER A 49 -11.79 -7.45 -1.01
CA SER A 49 -12.05 -6.85 0.30
C SER A 49 -13.32 -6.00 0.32
N ILE A 50 -13.56 -5.22 -0.74
CA ILE A 50 -14.80 -4.43 -0.90
C ILE A 50 -16.01 -5.36 -1.02
N ALA A 51 -15.93 -6.41 -1.84
CA ALA A 51 -17.02 -7.36 -2.01
C ALA A 51 -17.38 -8.09 -0.70
N ALA A 52 -16.37 -8.50 0.09
CA ALA A 52 -16.58 -9.10 1.41
C ALA A 52 -17.21 -8.10 2.40
N SER A 53 -16.76 -6.84 2.37
CA SER A 53 -17.33 -5.77 3.21
C SER A 53 -18.81 -5.49 2.89
N PHE A 54 -19.19 -5.46 1.61
CA PHE A 54 -20.60 -5.30 1.19
C PHE A 54 -21.49 -6.45 1.65
N LYS A 55 -20.94 -7.66 1.80
CA LYS A 55 -21.66 -8.83 2.33
C LYS A 55 -21.73 -8.86 3.86
N GLY A 56 -21.14 -7.89 4.55
CA GLY A 56 -21.04 -7.86 6.01
C GLY A 56 -19.95 -8.78 6.57
N GLU A 57 -19.16 -9.43 5.71
CA GLU A 57 -18.07 -10.35 6.09
C GLU A 57 -16.78 -9.57 6.37
N ARG A 58 -16.82 -8.70 7.38
CA ARG A 58 -15.71 -7.79 7.71
C ARG A 58 -14.44 -8.53 8.11
N ASP A 59 -14.57 -9.66 8.81
CA ASP A 59 -13.42 -10.48 9.22
C ASP A 59 -12.69 -11.07 8.01
N MET A 60 -13.43 -11.41 6.94
CA MET A 60 -12.86 -11.87 5.68
C MET A 60 -12.15 -10.74 4.94
N ALA A 61 -12.73 -9.53 4.92
CA ALA A 61 -12.09 -8.35 4.33
C ALA A 61 -10.76 -8.01 5.05
N ILE A 62 -10.73 -8.05 6.38
CA ILE A 62 -9.52 -7.82 7.17
C ILE A 62 -8.50 -8.95 6.93
N GLY A 63 -8.96 -10.20 6.95
CA GLY A 63 -8.11 -11.36 6.69
C GLY A 63 -7.44 -11.32 5.32
N ASN A 64 -8.14 -10.85 4.29
CA ASN A 64 -7.57 -10.66 2.96
C ASN A 64 -6.47 -9.59 2.94
N VAL A 65 -6.71 -8.42 3.54
CA VAL A 65 -5.73 -7.33 3.58
C VAL A 65 -4.46 -7.75 4.36
N VAL A 66 -4.65 -8.30 5.57
CA VAL A 66 -3.53 -8.72 6.42
C VAL A 66 -2.77 -9.89 5.79
N GLY A 67 -3.51 -10.88 5.26
CA GLY A 67 -2.92 -12.04 4.59
C GLY A 67 -2.05 -11.64 3.39
N SER A 68 -2.51 -10.72 2.55
CA SER A 68 -1.73 -10.22 1.41
C SER A 68 -0.47 -9.48 1.84
N CYS A 69 -0.51 -8.66 2.89
CA CYS A 69 0.68 -7.98 3.41
C CYS A 69 1.72 -8.98 3.96
N VAL A 70 1.27 -9.96 4.75
CA VAL A 70 2.14 -11.01 5.29
C VAL A 70 2.74 -11.86 4.16
N PHE A 71 1.94 -12.22 3.16
CA PHE A 71 2.41 -12.99 2.00
C PHE A 71 3.41 -12.19 1.13
N ASN A 72 3.21 -10.89 0.93
CA ASN A 72 4.17 -10.08 0.17
C ASN A 72 5.52 -9.97 0.88
N ILE A 73 5.53 -9.81 2.20
CA ILE A 73 6.78 -9.71 2.98
C ILE A 73 7.47 -11.07 3.09
N LEU A 74 6.74 -12.12 3.49
CA LEU A 74 7.35 -13.42 3.76
C LEU A 74 7.51 -14.26 2.49
N GLY A 75 6.49 -14.28 1.64
CA GLY A 75 6.47 -15.05 0.40
C GLY A 75 7.28 -14.37 -0.69
N VAL A 76 6.83 -13.21 -1.18
CA VAL A 76 7.47 -12.56 -2.34
C VAL A 76 8.89 -12.09 -2.02
N VAL A 77 9.08 -11.29 -0.97
CA VAL A 77 10.41 -10.78 -0.61
C VAL A 77 11.29 -11.88 -0.02
N GLY A 78 10.75 -12.73 0.86
CA GLY A 78 11.52 -13.84 1.46
C GLY A 78 12.00 -14.87 0.44
N LEU A 79 11.13 -15.33 -0.47
CA LEU A 79 11.55 -16.24 -1.56
C LEU A 79 12.47 -15.55 -2.56
N GLY A 80 12.24 -14.27 -2.86
CA GLY A 80 13.13 -13.47 -3.71
C GLY A 80 14.55 -13.37 -3.12
N GLY A 81 14.65 -13.14 -1.81
CA GLY A 81 15.92 -13.11 -1.08
C GLY A 81 16.61 -14.48 -1.08
N LEU A 82 15.86 -15.57 -0.87
CA LEU A 82 16.39 -16.92 -0.96
C LEU A 82 16.92 -17.23 -2.37
N ALA A 83 16.15 -16.91 -3.42
CA ALA A 83 16.57 -17.12 -4.81
C ALA A 83 17.84 -16.32 -5.16
N ALA A 84 17.94 -15.07 -4.70
CA ALA A 84 19.14 -14.26 -4.85
C ALA A 84 20.34 -14.86 -4.09
N SER A 85 20.14 -15.36 -2.88
CA SER A 85 21.20 -15.99 -2.08
C SER A 85 21.71 -17.30 -2.66
N LEU A 86 20.82 -18.07 -3.32
CA LEU A 86 21.14 -19.33 -3.99
C LEU A 86 21.73 -19.13 -5.39
N GLY A 87 21.85 -17.89 -5.86
CA GLY A 87 22.36 -17.56 -7.19
C GLY A 87 21.45 -17.99 -8.35
N THR A 88 20.20 -18.38 -8.06
CA THR A 88 19.21 -18.81 -9.06
C THR A 88 18.44 -17.63 -9.66
N ALA A 89 18.53 -16.45 -9.03
CA ALA A 89 18.07 -15.17 -9.54
C ALA A 89 19.18 -14.12 -9.42
N GLY A 90 19.07 -13.02 -10.18
CA GLY A 90 19.98 -11.88 -10.05
C GLY A 90 20.00 -11.31 -8.62
N ALA A 91 21.06 -10.60 -8.25
CA ALA A 91 21.20 -10.01 -6.93
C ALA A 91 19.99 -9.12 -6.59
N LEU A 92 19.39 -9.34 -5.41
CA LEU A 92 18.29 -8.53 -4.92
C LEU A 92 18.84 -7.20 -4.40
N VAL A 93 18.98 -6.23 -5.31
CA VAL A 93 19.44 -4.88 -4.97
C VAL A 93 18.27 -4.12 -4.37
N VAL A 94 18.34 -3.84 -3.06
CA VAL A 94 17.38 -2.99 -2.36
C VAL A 94 17.91 -1.55 -2.35
N PRO A 95 17.22 -0.59 -2.98
CA PRO A 95 17.61 0.81 -2.92
C PRO A 95 17.63 1.35 -1.49
N GLU A 96 18.60 2.23 -1.17
CA GLU A 96 18.78 2.76 0.19
C GLU A 96 17.56 3.56 0.70
N HIS A 97 16.79 4.20 -0.19
CA HIS A 97 15.57 4.91 0.18
C HIS A 97 14.51 3.98 0.78
N ILE A 98 14.39 2.75 0.29
CA ILE A 98 13.43 1.76 0.81
C ILE A 98 13.81 1.40 2.25
N LEU A 99 15.11 1.23 2.53
CA LEU A 99 15.61 0.88 3.86
C LEU A 99 15.45 2.00 4.88
N ARG A 100 15.61 3.27 4.45
CA ARG A 100 15.59 4.44 5.35
C ARG A 100 14.20 5.05 5.54
N VAL A 101 13.30 4.93 4.58
CA VAL A 101 12.00 5.60 4.60
C VAL A 101 10.86 4.59 4.52
N ASP A 102 10.75 3.86 3.42
CA ASP A 102 9.57 3.02 3.12
C ASP A 102 9.36 1.93 4.18
N LEU A 103 10.44 1.30 4.65
CA LEU A 103 10.39 0.29 5.71
C LEU A 103 9.85 0.85 7.03
N TRP A 104 10.27 2.05 7.41
CA TRP A 104 9.81 2.71 8.64
C TRP A 104 8.36 3.17 8.51
N VAL A 105 7.97 3.71 7.36
CA VAL A 105 6.57 4.08 7.08
C VAL A 105 5.68 2.84 7.11
N MET A 106 6.13 1.73 6.51
CA MET A 106 5.41 0.45 6.51
C MET A 106 5.25 -0.11 7.94
N LEU A 107 6.32 -0.04 8.75
CA LEU A 107 6.28 -0.46 10.15
C LEU A 107 5.34 0.43 10.98
N ALA A 108 5.46 1.75 10.86
CA ALA A 108 4.63 2.71 11.57
C ALA A 108 3.15 2.53 11.23
N THR A 109 2.81 2.34 9.96
CA THR A 109 1.43 2.11 9.51
C THR A 109 0.89 0.78 10.05
N THR A 110 1.71 -0.27 10.05
CA THR A 110 1.34 -1.58 10.62
C THR A 110 1.05 -1.48 12.12
N LEU A 111 1.92 -0.79 12.86
CA LEU A 111 1.76 -0.53 14.29
C LEU A 111 0.53 0.35 14.58
N ALA A 112 0.24 1.33 13.72
CA ALA A 112 -0.94 2.18 13.87
C ALA A 112 -2.26 1.41 13.67
N CYS A 113 -2.26 0.40 12.82
CA CYS A 113 -3.44 -0.45 12.59
C CYS A 113 -3.59 -1.57 13.64
N LEU A 114 -2.53 -1.91 14.38
CA LEU A 114 -2.49 -3.00 15.38
C LEU A 114 -3.55 -2.89 16.51
N PRO A 115 -3.81 -1.72 17.11
CA PRO A 115 -4.86 -1.54 18.12
C PRO A 115 -6.26 -1.80 17.56
N VAL A 116 -6.51 -1.42 16.32
CA VAL A 116 -7.77 -1.67 15.61
C VAL A 116 -7.97 -3.18 15.44
N PHE A 117 -6.91 -3.90 15.07
CA PHE A 117 -6.94 -5.34 14.83
C PHE A 117 -7.06 -6.18 16.11
N ILE A 118 -6.31 -5.84 17.18
CA ILE A 118 -6.36 -6.60 18.44
C ILE A 118 -7.69 -6.38 19.18
N SER A 119 -8.22 -5.15 19.13
CA SER A 119 -9.40 -4.80 19.91
C SER A 119 -10.72 -5.25 19.28
N GLY A 120 -10.69 -5.85 18.08
CA GLY A 120 -11.90 -6.10 17.26
C GLY A 120 -12.69 -4.83 16.94
N ARG A 121 -12.04 -3.66 17.07
CA ARG A 121 -12.69 -2.36 16.93
C ARG A 121 -12.87 -2.08 15.45
N THR A 122 -14.10 -1.79 15.05
CA THR A 122 -14.39 -1.33 13.69
C THR A 122 -13.67 -0.01 13.43
N ILE A 123 -12.96 0.09 12.31
CA ILE A 123 -12.43 1.36 11.79
C ILE A 123 -13.62 2.31 11.62
N ALA A 124 -13.63 3.41 12.36
CA ALA A 124 -14.64 4.43 12.18
C ALA A 124 -14.47 5.10 10.82
N ARG A 125 -15.56 5.62 10.24
CA ARG A 125 -15.52 6.27 8.92
C ARG A 125 -14.51 7.42 8.85
N TRP A 126 -14.27 8.11 9.97
CA TRP A 126 -13.28 9.19 10.05
C TRP A 126 -11.83 8.65 10.07
N GLU A 127 -11.57 7.53 10.74
CA GLU A 127 -10.25 6.85 10.74
C GLU A 127 -9.92 6.36 9.33
N ALA A 128 -10.90 5.74 8.66
CA ALA A 128 -10.77 5.31 7.28
C ALA A 128 -10.50 6.50 6.34
N ALA A 129 -11.24 7.61 6.49
CA ALA A 129 -11.03 8.82 5.68
C ALA A 129 -9.62 9.42 5.89
N LEU A 130 -9.14 9.42 7.13
CA LEU A 130 -7.81 9.91 7.48
C LEU A 130 -6.72 9.02 6.85
N LEU A 131 -6.82 7.69 6.99
CA LEU A 131 -5.90 6.73 6.37
C LEU A 131 -5.90 6.84 4.83
N LEU A 132 -7.06 7.03 4.23
CA LEU A 132 -7.20 7.20 2.78
C LEU A 132 -6.60 8.54 2.31
N GLY A 133 -6.73 9.60 3.11
CA GLY A 133 -6.06 10.87 2.91
C GLY A 133 -4.54 10.76 2.94
N TYR A 134 -3.98 9.99 3.89
CA TYR A 134 -2.54 9.71 3.91
C TYR A 134 -2.08 8.94 2.69
N TYR A 135 -2.81 7.90 2.31
CA TYR A 135 -2.48 7.11 1.14
C TYR A 135 -2.44 7.99 -0.11
N ALA A 136 -3.42 8.87 -0.28
CA ALA A 136 -3.45 9.83 -1.38
C ALA A 136 -2.26 10.80 -1.33
N ALA A 137 -1.93 11.37 -0.17
CA ALA A 137 -0.80 12.27 0.01
C ALA A 137 0.56 11.60 -0.27
N TYR A 138 0.74 10.37 0.22
CA TYR A 138 1.95 9.58 -0.01
C TYR A 138 2.12 9.20 -1.49
N THR A 139 1.04 8.77 -2.14
CA THR A 139 1.04 8.46 -3.57
C THR A 139 1.35 9.70 -4.41
N ALA A 140 0.75 10.85 -4.07
CA ALA A 140 1.04 12.11 -4.75
C ALA A 140 2.51 12.52 -4.61
N TYR A 141 3.10 12.35 -3.43
CA TYR A 141 4.52 12.59 -3.22
C TYR A 141 5.41 11.67 -4.06
N LEU A 142 5.14 10.37 -4.08
CA LEU A 142 5.86 9.40 -4.91
C LEU A 142 5.83 9.78 -6.40
N VAL A 143 4.69 10.29 -6.87
CA VAL A 143 4.55 10.81 -8.23
C VAL A 143 5.40 12.07 -8.44
N MET A 144 5.42 13.01 -7.49
CA MET A 144 6.25 14.23 -7.60
C MET A 144 7.76 13.92 -7.57
N VAL A 145 8.19 13.00 -6.71
CA VAL A 145 9.59 12.55 -6.59
C VAL A 145 10.05 11.88 -7.88
N SER A 146 9.22 11.01 -8.46
CA SER A 146 9.55 10.28 -9.68
C SER A 146 9.61 11.15 -10.93
N GLN A 147 8.96 12.32 -10.93
CA GLN A 147 9.05 13.31 -12.00
C GLN A 147 10.30 14.23 -11.90
N ARG A 148 11.19 14.04 -10.90
CA ARG A 148 12.40 14.87 -10.68
C ARG A 148 12.10 16.38 -10.62
N TYR A 149 11.05 16.78 -9.91
CA TYR A 149 10.93 18.19 -9.50
C TYR A 149 12.00 18.51 -8.44
N GLY A 150 12.77 19.59 -8.61
CA GLY A 150 13.78 20.00 -7.62
C GLY A 150 13.15 20.30 -6.25
N GLY A 151 13.70 19.73 -5.17
CA GLY A 151 13.19 19.88 -3.78
C GLY A 151 12.75 18.59 -3.08
N THR A 152 13.05 17.42 -3.65
CA THR A 152 12.64 16.08 -3.15
C THR A 152 13.11 15.76 -1.72
N ASP A 153 14.27 16.26 -1.31
CA ASP A 153 14.83 15.97 0.01
C ASP A 153 14.04 16.69 1.12
N VAL A 154 13.59 17.92 0.85
CA VAL A 154 12.76 18.70 1.79
C VAL A 154 11.37 18.10 1.93
N PHE A 155 10.79 17.57 0.85
CA PHE A 155 9.46 16.95 0.89
C PHE A 155 9.47 15.56 1.57
N GLY A 156 10.56 14.79 1.41
CA GLY A 156 10.77 13.54 2.15
C GLY A 156 10.86 13.76 3.65
N ASP A 157 11.61 14.78 4.07
CA ASP A 157 11.68 15.21 5.47
C ASP A 157 10.33 15.71 5.97
N ILE A 158 9.53 16.42 5.15
CA ILE A 158 8.18 16.85 5.51
C ILE A 158 7.24 15.65 5.70
N ILE A 159 7.32 14.63 4.84
CA ILE A 159 6.46 13.45 4.97
C ILE A 159 6.86 12.60 6.16
N VAL A 160 8.14 12.39 6.41
CA VAL A 160 8.59 11.69 7.61
C VAL A 160 8.22 12.48 8.86
N SER A 161 8.39 13.81 8.85
CA SER A 161 8.06 14.69 9.99
C SER A 161 6.56 14.96 10.17
N VAL A 162 5.69 14.61 9.21
CA VAL A 162 4.23 14.75 9.33
C VAL A 162 3.56 13.38 9.53
N VAL A 163 3.97 12.35 8.80
CA VAL A 163 3.39 11.00 8.89
C VAL A 163 3.74 10.33 10.22
N MET A 164 4.97 10.47 10.74
CA MET A 164 5.33 9.92 12.06
C MET A 164 4.54 10.53 13.21
N PRO A 165 4.47 11.87 13.40
CA PRO A 165 3.67 12.41 14.50
C PRO A 165 2.18 12.21 14.29
N LEU A 166 1.67 12.22 13.05
CA LEU A 166 0.25 12.04 12.81
C LEU A 166 -0.17 10.55 12.94
N THR A 167 0.74 9.58 12.68
CA THR A 167 0.56 8.16 13.08
C THR A 167 0.60 7.98 14.60
N ILE A 168 1.47 8.71 15.30
CA ILE A 168 1.47 8.76 16.77
C ILE A 168 0.16 9.37 17.30
N VAL A 169 -0.36 10.43 16.68
CA VAL A 169 -1.64 11.07 17.06
C VAL A 169 -2.82 10.14 16.79
N THR A 170 -2.82 9.40 15.68
CA THR A 170 -3.88 8.40 15.41
C THR A 170 -3.78 7.21 16.35
N LEU A 171 -2.58 6.76 16.70
CA LEU A 171 -2.35 5.79 17.78
C LEU A 171 -2.92 6.31 19.11
N ALA A 172 -2.59 7.53 19.51
CA ALA A 172 -3.09 8.15 20.74
C ALA A 172 -4.63 8.32 20.73
N ALA A 173 -5.20 8.72 19.59
CA ALA A 173 -6.65 8.85 19.41
C ALA A 173 -7.39 7.50 19.41
N SER A 174 -6.77 6.43 18.90
CA SER A 174 -7.34 5.08 18.87
C SER A 174 -7.28 4.37 20.24
N LEU A 175 -6.31 4.76 21.09
CA LEU A 175 -6.16 4.28 22.46
C LEU A 175 -7.06 5.03 23.46
N LEU A 176 -7.54 6.22 23.11
CA LEU A 176 -8.51 6.95 23.93
C LEU A 176 -9.82 6.14 24.04
N PRO A 177 -10.34 5.88 25.27
CA PRO A 177 -11.60 5.18 25.45
C PRO A 177 -12.74 6.02 24.86
N ARG A 178 -13.34 5.53 23.78
CA ARG A 178 -14.62 6.06 23.28
C ARG A 178 -15.65 5.86 24.37
N ARG A 179 -16.03 6.95 25.05
CA ARG A 179 -17.24 6.98 25.86
C ARG A 179 -18.41 6.61 24.94
N ARG A 180 -19.05 5.48 25.25
CA ARG A 180 -20.28 5.02 24.61
C ARG A 180 -21.38 6.05 24.80
#